data_AF-A0A2E3JRW4-F1
#
_entry.id   AF-A0A2E3JRW4-F1
#
_cell.length_a   1.000
_cell.length_b   1.000
_cell.length_c   1.000
_cell.angle_alpha   90.00
_cell.angle_beta   90.00
_cell.angle_gamma   90.00
#
_symmetry.space_group_name_H-M   'P 1'
#
loop_
_entity.id
_entity.type
_entity.pdbx_description
1 polymer ?
#
loop_
_entity_poly.entity_id
_entity_poly.type
_entity_poly.pdbx_seq_one_letter_code
_entity_poly.pdbx_strand_id
1 'polypeptide(L)'
;MDLSEYLYILGLALVPFILYIGYSTKPRNGFYYLSFVIIFALTLPSIISNGFTLDIGIVNYLFISINASILALMLIGHWFLVDPTINRTGMKQVAKFGIASSALAMLNELISIANSTSLLSPLLDYVVAGLFFATCLLVSGANFSLNERGYSGVMAATGLSYLSFLTSIGAVGTLLLVS
;
A
#
# COMPACT_ATOMS: atom_id res chain seq x y z
N MET A 1 -0.78 -4.32 17.94
CA MET A 1 -1.70 -3.23 17.48
C MET A 1 -3.10 -3.79 17.26
N ASP A 2 -4.16 -3.06 17.60
CA ASP A 2 -5.53 -3.54 17.35
C ASP A 2 -5.93 -3.37 15.87
N LEU A 3 -6.84 -4.24 15.40
CA LEU A 3 -7.32 -4.18 14.00
C LEU A 3 -7.97 -2.83 13.67
N SER A 4 -8.69 -2.24 14.62
CA SER A 4 -9.31 -0.92 14.46
C SER A 4 -8.28 0.19 14.29
N GLU A 5 -7.17 0.13 15.04
CA GLU A 5 -6.06 1.08 14.92
C GLU A 5 -5.33 0.92 13.59
N TYR A 6 -5.11 -0.31 13.12
CA TYR A 6 -4.52 -0.55 11.80
C TYR A 6 -5.37 0.06 10.69
N LEU A 7 -6.69 -0.21 10.69
CA LEU A 7 -7.60 0.32 9.66
C LEU A 7 -7.66 1.84 9.67
N TYR A 8 -7.65 2.44 10.86
CA TYR A 8 -7.58 3.88 11.06
C TYR A 8 -6.34 4.50 10.41
N ILE A 9 -5.15 3.97 10.72
CA ILE A 9 -3.88 4.50 10.22
C ILE A 9 -3.75 4.23 8.72
N LEU A 10 -4.23 3.09 8.24
CA LEU A 10 -4.27 2.79 6.81
C LEU A 10 -5.15 3.81 6.06
N GLY A 11 -6.30 4.17 6.61
CA GLY A 11 -7.17 5.22 6.07
C GLY A 11 -6.47 6.59 6.02
N LEU A 12 -5.77 6.97 7.08
CA LEU A 12 -4.98 8.21 7.10
C LEU A 12 -3.80 8.18 6.12
N ALA A 13 -3.08 7.07 6.03
CA ALA A 13 -1.95 6.89 5.13
C ALA A 13 -2.37 6.92 3.65
N LEU A 14 -3.64 6.65 3.33
CA LEU A 14 -4.19 6.78 1.98
C LEU A 14 -4.41 8.23 1.53
N VAL A 15 -4.65 9.16 2.46
CA VAL A 15 -4.91 10.58 2.17
C VAL A 15 -3.82 11.23 1.31
N PRO A 16 -2.51 11.17 1.65
CA PRO A 16 -1.47 11.79 0.84
C PRO A 16 -1.41 11.23 -0.59
N PHE A 17 -1.64 9.93 -0.76
CA PHE A 17 -1.68 9.32 -2.10
C PHE A 17 -2.87 9.86 -2.90
N ILE A 18 -4.06 9.90 -2.31
CA ILE A 18 -5.27 10.39 -2.99
C ILE A 18 -5.16 11.88 -3.35
N LEU A 19 -4.60 12.71 -2.46
CA LEU A 19 -4.31 14.12 -2.76
C LEU A 19 -3.32 14.25 -3.92
N TYR A 20 -2.23 13.47 -3.90
CA TYR A 20 -1.24 13.45 -4.98
C TYR A 20 -1.87 13.05 -6.31
N ILE A 21 -2.74 12.05 -6.31
CA ILE A 21 -3.49 11.59 -7.48
C ILE A 21 -4.41 12.69 -7.99
N GLY A 22 -5.16 13.34 -7.10
CA GLY A 22 -6.04 14.46 -7.46
C GLY A 22 -5.28 15.58 -8.16
N TYR A 23 -4.11 15.95 -7.61
CA TYR A 23 -3.25 16.97 -8.19
C TYR A 23 -2.65 16.54 -9.54
N SER A 24 -2.11 15.32 -9.63
CA SER A 24 -1.35 14.86 -10.79
C SER A 24 -2.22 14.44 -11.97
N THR A 25 -3.39 13.86 -11.71
CA THR A 25 -4.20 13.21 -12.74
C THR A 25 -5.50 13.95 -13.07
N LYS A 26 -5.89 14.94 -12.26
CA LYS A 26 -7.14 15.73 -12.40
C LYS A 26 -8.34 14.84 -12.80
N PRO A 27 -8.64 13.79 -12.01
CA PRO A 27 -9.72 12.88 -12.33
C PRO A 27 -11.06 13.61 -12.26
N ARG A 28 -12.10 13.05 -12.90
CA ARG A 28 -13.48 13.57 -12.76
C ARG A 28 -13.87 13.62 -11.28
N ASN A 29 -14.52 14.72 -10.90
CA ASN A 29 -14.89 15.03 -9.52
C ASN A 29 -15.58 13.85 -8.78
N GLY A 30 -16.42 13.09 -9.48
CA GLY A 30 -17.12 11.93 -8.90
C GLY A 30 -16.20 10.84 -8.34
N PHE A 31 -15.12 10.48 -9.06
CA PHE A 31 -14.17 9.46 -8.59
C PHE A 31 -13.34 9.97 -7.42
N TYR A 32 -12.92 11.24 -7.48
CA TYR A 32 -12.21 11.88 -6.39
C TYR A 32 -13.03 11.84 -5.09
N TYR A 33 -14.31 12.20 -5.13
CA TYR A 33 -15.19 12.10 -3.95
C TYR A 33 -15.36 10.66 -3.45
N LEU A 34 -15.46 9.67 -4.34
CA LEU A 34 -15.57 8.26 -3.94
C LEU A 34 -14.35 7.80 -3.11
N SER A 35 -13.14 8.23 -3.47
CA SER A 35 -11.95 7.89 -2.68
C SER A 35 -11.96 8.50 -1.28
N PHE A 36 -12.47 9.73 -1.11
CA PHE A 36 -12.66 10.31 0.22
C PHE A 36 -13.73 9.56 1.01
N VAL A 37 -14.81 9.11 0.37
CA VAL A 37 -15.82 8.28 1.05
C VAL A 37 -15.20 6.97 1.55
N ILE A 38 -14.33 6.33 0.76
CA ILE A 38 -13.60 5.13 1.19
C ILE A 38 -12.70 5.44 2.39
N ILE A 39 -11.91 6.52 2.34
CA ILE A 39 -11.09 6.93 3.50
C ILE A 39 -11.96 7.15 4.73
N PHE A 40 -13.04 7.92 4.60
CA PHE A 40 -13.97 8.21 5.68
C PHE A 40 -14.60 6.94 6.25
N ALA A 41 -14.97 5.97 5.41
CA ALA A 41 -15.49 4.69 5.85
C ALA A 41 -14.48 3.88 6.68
N LEU A 42 -13.17 3.99 6.38
CA LEU A 42 -12.12 3.34 7.16
C LEU A 42 -11.77 4.10 8.45
N THR A 43 -11.87 5.42 8.46
CA THR A 43 -11.40 6.26 9.59
C THR A 43 -12.50 6.64 10.59
N LEU A 44 -13.74 6.90 10.15
CA LEU A 44 -14.82 7.34 11.04
C LEU A 44 -15.14 6.32 12.15
N PRO A 45 -15.34 5.01 11.86
CA PRO A 45 -15.72 4.05 12.89
C PRO A 45 -14.66 3.94 14.01
N SER A 46 -13.38 3.99 13.63
CA SER A 46 -12.25 3.87 14.55
C SER A 46 -12.00 5.14 15.36
N ILE A 47 -12.18 6.32 14.77
CA ILE A 47 -12.13 7.60 15.51
C ILE A 47 -13.22 7.64 16.59
N ILE A 48 -14.42 7.15 16.28
CA ILE A 48 -15.55 7.14 17.22
C ILE A 48 -15.31 6.18 18.39
N SER A 49 -14.70 5.02 18.15
CA SER A 49 -14.50 4.00 19.18
C SER A 49 -13.27 4.26 20.06
N ASN A 50 -12.14 4.65 19.46
CA ASN A 50 -10.83 4.65 20.11
C ASN A 50 -10.28 6.07 20.37
N GLY A 51 -10.92 7.12 19.83
CA GLY A 51 -10.39 8.48 19.86
C GLY A 51 -9.22 8.68 18.88
N PHE A 52 -8.58 9.85 18.92
CA PHE A 52 -7.44 10.19 18.06
C PHE A 52 -6.12 9.95 18.80
N THR A 53 -5.44 8.84 18.52
CA THR A 53 -4.11 8.54 19.03
C THR A 53 -3.13 8.34 17.87
N LEU A 54 -1.97 9.01 17.92
CA LEU A 54 -0.94 8.98 16.86
C LEU A 54 0.42 8.48 17.39
N ASP A 55 0.43 7.74 18.50
CA ASP A 55 1.68 7.18 19.04
C ASP A 55 2.05 5.88 18.32
N ILE A 56 2.49 6.00 17.07
CA ILE A 56 2.95 4.88 16.25
C ILE A 56 4.43 5.00 15.97
N GLY A 57 5.18 3.92 16.20
CA GLY A 57 6.59 3.83 15.83
C GLY A 57 6.79 4.00 14.32
N ILE A 58 7.90 4.64 13.94
CA ILE A 58 8.27 4.93 12.53
C ILE A 58 8.23 3.67 11.66
N VAL A 59 8.65 2.53 12.21
CA VAL A 59 8.68 1.23 11.51
C VAL A 59 7.26 0.74 11.21
N ASN A 60 6.33 0.82 12.17
CA ASN A 60 4.94 0.42 11.97
C ASN A 60 4.23 1.31 10.95
N TYR A 61 4.52 2.62 10.98
CA TYR A 61 4.03 3.54 9.96
C TYR A 61 4.56 3.19 8.56
N LEU A 62 5.84 2.81 8.45
CA LEU A 62 6.42 2.36 7.18
C LEU A 62 5.67 1.14 6.64
N PHE A 63 5.42 0.12 7.46
CA PHE A 63 4.66 -1.07 7.05
C PHE A 63 3.24 -0.76 6.57
N ILE A 64 2.52 0.12 7.28
CA ILE A 64 1.17 0.53 6.89
C ILE A 64 1.20 1.34 5.58
N SER A 65 2.22 2.19 5.40
CA SER A 65 2.38 3.01 4.20
C SER A 65 2.55 2.20 2.91
N ILE A 66 3.13 0.99 2.99
CA ILE A 66 3.25 0.07 1.85
C ILE A 66 1.85 -0.34 1.38
N ASN A 67 1.03 -0.84 2.30
CA ASN A 67 -0.35 -1.25 2.00
C ASN A 67 -1.17 -0.08 1.42
N ALA A 68 -1.04 1.11 2.01
CA ALA A 68 -1.70 2.31 1.50
C ALA A 68 -1.27 2.65 0.07
N SER A 69 0.03 2.59 -0.23
CA SER A 69 0.54 2.89 -1.59
C SER A 69 0.05 1.90 -2.65
N ILE A 70 0.05 0.60 -2.34
CA ILE A 70 -0.38 -0.46 -3.26
C ILE A 70 -1.89 -0.39 -3.48
N LEU A 71 -2.66 -0.16 -2.42
CA LEU A 71 -4.11 0.04 -2.50
C LEU A 71 -4.45 1.29 -3.33
N ALA A 72 -3.73 2.40 -3.13
CA ALA A 72 -3.89 3.59 -3.95
C ALA A 72 -3.60 3.31 -5.44
N LEU A 73 -2.54 2.55 -5.74
CA LEU A 73 -2.22 2.14 -7.12
C LEU A 73 -3.37 1.32 -7.74
N MET A 74 -3.95 0.39 -6.98
CA MET A 74 -5.10 -0.42 -7.40
C MET A 74 -6.35 0.42 -7.67
N LEU A 75 -6.66 1.40 -6.80
CA LEU A 75 -7.82 2.29 -6.96
C LEU A 75 -7.71 3.13 -8.25
N ILE A 76 -6.55 3.77 -8.50
CA ILE A 76 -6.37 4.56 -9.73
C ILE A 76 -6.46 3.67 -10.96
N GLY A 77 -5.90 2.46 -10.89
CA GLY A 77 -5.95 1.54 -12.02
C GLY A 77 -7.39 1.21 -12.42
N HIS A 78 -8.28 0.97 -11.45
CA HIS A 78 -9.70 0.77 -11.73
C HIS A 78 -10.37 2.04 -12.27
N TRP A 79 -10.01 3.22 -11.76
CA TRP A 79 -10.51 4.47 -12.33
C TRP A 79 -10.06 4.71 -13.75
N PHE A 80 -8.83 4.31 -14.10
CA PHE A 80 -8.35 4.36 -15.48
C PHE A 80 -9.15 3.44 -16.40
N LEU A 81 -9.64 2.28 -15.90
CA LEU A 81 -10.51 1.41 -16.71
C LEU A 81 -11.85 2.06 -17.04
N VAL A 82 -12.36 2.91 -16.14
CA VAL A 82 -13.62 3.64 -16.36
C VAL A 82 -13.41 4.93 -17.15
N ASP A 83 -12.29 5.63 -16.94
CA ASP A 83 -11.93 6.85 -17.64
C ASP A 83 -10.47 6.81 -18.13
N PRO A 84 -10.23 6.42 -19.40
CA PRO A 84 -8.88 6.24 -19.95
C PRO A 84 -8.15 7.57 -20.24
N THR A 85 -8.74 8.72 -19.92
CA THR A 85 -8.12 10.05 -20.11
C THR A 85 -7.12 10.44 -19.00
N ILE A 86 -7.05 9.64 -17.93
CA ILE A 86 -6.19 9.85 -16.76
C ILE A 86 -4.70 9.72 -17.13
N ASN A 87 -3.88 10.63 -16.61
CA ASN A 87 -2.44 10.60 -16.83
C ASN A 87 -1.74 9.45 -16.07
N ARG A 88 -0.94 8.66 -16.79
CA ARG A 88 -0.20 7.50 -16.23
C ARG A 88 1.01 7.89 -15.39
N THR A 89 1.48 9.14 -15.47
CA THR A 89 2.65 9.58 -14.68
C THR A 89 2.36 9.48 -13.18
N GLY A 90 1.18 9.90 -12.73
CA GLY A 90 0.76 9.77 -11.34
C GLY A 90 0.75 8.32 -10.86
N MET A 91 0.19 7.41 -11.66
CA MET A 91 0.18 5.97 -11.38
C MET A 91 1.59 5.39 -11.23
N LYS A 92 2.51 5.74 -12.13
CA LYS A 92 3.90 5.28 -12.07
C LYS A 92 4.63 5.80 -10.84
N GLN A 93 4.35 7.03 -10.39
CA GLN A 93 5.00 7.57 -9.19
C GLN A 93 4.51 6.88 -7.93
N VAL A 94 3.21 6.59 -7.82
CA VAL A 94 2.68 5.78 -6.72
C VAL A 94 3.28 4.37 -6.74
N ALA A 95 3.41 3.74 -7.92
CA ALA A 95 4.05 2.44 -8.05
C ALA A 95 5.53 2.47 -7.62
N LYS A 96 6.29 3.50 -8.02
CA LYS A 96 7.69 3.69 -7.58
C LYS A 96 7.81 3.85 -6.07
N PHE A 97 6.88 4.57 -5.43
CA PHE A 97 6.82 4.65 -3.97
C PHE A 97 6.58 3.28 -3.34
N GLY A 98 5.67 2.47 -3.89
CA GLY A 98 5.43 1.09 -3.43
C GLY A 98 6.66 0.19 -3.55
N ILE A 99 7.41 0.30 -4.65
CA ILE A 99 8.68 -0.43 -4.83
C ILE A 99 9.70 0.01 -3.77
N ALA A 100 9.88 1.32 -3.58
CA ALA A 100 10.87 1.84 -2.62
C ALA A 100 10.53 1.44 -1.18
N SER A 101 9.26 1.58 -0.78
CA SER A 101 8.81 1.25 0.58
C SER A 101 8.87 -0.26 0.86
N SER A 102 8.46 -1.11 -0.08
CA SER A 102 8.57 -2.58 0.07
C SER A 102 10.03 -3.06 0.11
N ALA A 103 10.92 -2.47 -0.69
CA ALA A 103 12.35 -2.78 -0.64
C ALA A 103 12.98 -2.37 0.70
N LEU A 104 12.60 -1.20 1.25
CA LEU A 104 13.06 -0.75 2.56
C LEU A 104 12.56 -1.66 3.69
N ALA A 105 11.30 -2.11 3.64
CA ALA A 105 10.78 -3.06 4.62
C ALA A 105 11.49 -4.41 4.57
N MET A 106 11.75 -4.93 3.36
CA MET A 106 12.54 -6.16 3.19
C MET A 106 13.94 -6.01 3.80
N LEU A 107 14.62 -4.89 3.55
CA LEU A 107 15.94 -4.63 4.13
C LEU A 107 15.88 -4.55 5.66
N ASN A 108 14.87 -3.89 6.20
CA ASN A 108 14.68 -3.81 7.65
C ASN A 108 14.52 -5.20 8.28
N GLU A 109 13.76 -6.08 7.62
CA GLU A 109 13.59 -7.47 8.09
C GLU A 109 14.87 -8.31 7.94
N LEU A 110 15.63 -8.10 6.87
CA LEU A 110 16.93 -8.78 6.74
C LEU A 110 17.92 -8.34 7.83
N ILE A 111 17.87 -7.06 8.22
CA ILE A 111 18.69 -6.52 9.31
C ILE A 111 18.23 -7.07 10.66
N SER A 112 16.92 -7.18 10.92
CA SER A 112 16.40 -7.78 12.17
C SER A 112 16.83 -9.23 12.32
N ILE A 113 16.77 -10.02 11.23
CA ILE A 113 17.25 -11.41 11.17
C ILE A 113 18.75 -11.48 11.45
N ALA A 114 19.55 -10.65 10.78
CA ALA A 114 21.00 -10.65 10.93
C ALA A 114 21.45 -10.28 12.35
N ASN A 115 20.75 -9.34 12.99
CA ASN A 115 21.03 -8.91 14.35
C ASN A 115 20.38 -9.81 15.42
N SER A 116 19.62 -10.84 15.04
CA SER A 116 18.85 -11.71 15.95
C SER A 116 17.92 -10.95 16.90
N THR A 117 17.37 -9.82 16.43
CA THR A 117 16.46 -8.96 17.21
C THR A 117 14.99 -9.21 16.89
N SER A 118 14.67 -10.16 16.01
CA SER A 118 13.30 -10.48 15.65
C SER A 118 12.55 -11.12 16.82
N LEU A 119 11.28 -10.75 16.97
CA LEU A 119 10.36 -11.25 18.01
C LEU A 119 9.67 -12.56 17.60
N LEU A 120 9.84 -12.97 16.34
CA LEU A 120 9.13 -14.09 15.73
C LEU A 120 9.98 -15.37 15.80
N SER A 121 9.36 -16.50 15.44
CA SER A 121 10.11 -17.74 15.22
C SER A 121 10.98 -17.63 13.97
N PRO A 122 12.17 -18.25 13.94
CA PRO A 122 13.14 -18.06 12.85
C PRO A 122 12.60 -18.48 11.49
N LEU A 123 11.69 -19.46 11.44
CA LEU A 123 11.03 -19.85 10.19
C LEU A 123 10.10 -18.75 9.67
N LEU A 124 9.34 -18.09 10.57
CA LEU A 124 8.41 -17.04 10.18
C LEU A 124 9.14 -15.81 9.65
N ASP A 125 10.28 -15.45 10.24
CA ASP A 125 11.09 -14.32 9.78
C ASP A 125 11.48 -14.45 8.31
N TYR A 126 11.94 -15.64 7.89
CA TYR A 126 12.26 -15.90 6.49
C TYR A 126 11.03 -15.87 5.59
N VAL A 127 9.87 -16.32 6.08
CA VAL A 127 8.61 -16.24 5.33
C VAL A 127 8.19 -14.78 5.14
N VAL A 128 8.29 -13.94 6.17
CA VAL A 128 7.98 -12.51 6.12
C VAL A 128 8.93 -11.78 5.17
N ALA A 129 10.24 -12.04 5.26
CA ALA A 129 11.22 -11.50 4.32
C ALA A 129 10.93 -11.92 2.87
N GLY A 130 10.56 -13.20 2.66
CA GLY A 130 10.16 -13.72 1.35
C GLY A 130 8.88 -13.07 0.80
N LEU A 131 7.90 -12.79 1.66
CA LEU A 131 6.68 -12.05 1.29
C LEU A 131 7.00 -10.62 0.87
N PHE A 132 7.84 -9.89 1.62
CA PHE A 132 8.26 -8.54 1.21
C PHE A 132 9.05 -8.56 -0.11
N PHE A 133 9.92 -9.55 -0.31
CA PHE A 133 10.60 -9.72 -1.60
C PHE A 133 9.60 -9.95 -2.75
N ALA A 134 8.61 -10.81 -2.55
CA ALA A 134 7.54 -11.04 -3.53
C ALA A 134 6.71 -9.78 -3.79
N THR A 135 6.37 -8.98 -2.77
CA THR A 135 5.67 -7.70 -2.95
C THR A 135 6.49 -6.76 -3.82
N CYS A 136 7.78 -6.60 -3.55
CA CYS A 136 8.66 -5.72 -4.32
C CYS A 136 8.71 -6.12 -5.80
N LEU A 137 8.86 -7.42 -6.09
CA LEU A 137 8.82 -7.94 -7.46
C LEU A 137 7.48 -7.67 -8.14
N LEU A 138 6.35 -7.91 -7.46
CA LEU A 138 5.02 -7.71 -8.05
C LEU A 138 4.72 -6.23 -8.33
N VAL A 139 5.04 -5.31 -7.41
CA VAL A 139 4.88 -3.87 -7.66
C VAL A 139 5.82 -3.40 -8.78
N SER A 140 7.03 -3.94 -8.87
CA SER A 140 7.92 -3.65 -9.99
C SER A 140 7.33 -4.09 -11.33
N GLY A 141 6.71 -5.29 -11.37
CA GLY A 141 5.98 -5.79 -12.52
C GLY A 141 4.80 -4.88 -12.89
N ALA A 142 4.06 -4.39 -11.90
CA ALA A 142 2.97 -3.43 -12.12
C ALA A 142 3.49 -2.13 -12.76
N ASN A 143 4.61 -1.59 -12.29
CA ASN A 143 5.22 -0.39 -12.87
C ASN A 143 5.72 -0.61 -14.30
N PHE A 144 6.32 -1.77 -14.59
CA PHE A 144 6.70 -2.14 -15.96
C PHE A 144 5.48 -2.28 -16.86
N SER A 145 4.39 -2.86 -16.37
CA SER A 145 3.16 -3.01 -17.13
C SER A 145 2.53 -1.66 -17.51
N LEU A 146 2.65 -0.64 -16.65
CA LEU A 146 2.21 0.73 -16.95
C LEU A 146 3.02 1.42 -18.07
N ASN A 147 4.16 0.86 -18.50
CA ASN A 147 4.89 1.35 -19.66
C ASN A 147 4.24 0.93 -20.98
N GLU A 148 3.43 -0.13 -20.99
CA GLU A 148 2.76 -0.57 -22.21
C GLU A 148 1.67 0.40 -22.63
N ARG A 149 1.65 0.81 -23.91
CA ARG A 149 0.73 1.83 -24.42
C ARG A 149 -0.73 1.38 -24.41
N GLY A 150 -0.97 0.08 -24.48
CA GLY A 150 -2.31 -0.51 -24.52
C GLY A 150 -3.08 -0.39 -23.20
N TYR A 151 -4.42 -0.44 -23.31
CA TYR A 151 -5.34 -0.63 -22.17
C TYR A 151 -5.01 -1.90 -21.36
N SER A 152 -4.52 -2.93 -22.04
CA SER A 152 -4.07 -4.20 -21.43
C SER A 152 -2.97 -4.01 -20.39
N GLY A 153 -2.07 -3.03 -20.55
CA GLY A 153 -1.03 -2.75 -19.57
C GLY A 153 -1.60 -2.28 -18.23
N VAL A 154 -2.64 -1.45 -18.25
CA VAL A 154 -3.27 -0.99 -17.01
C VAL A 154 -4.09 -2.11 -16.35
N MET A 155 -4.76 -2.95 -17.14
CA MET A 155 -5.46 -4.12 -16.62
C MET A 155 -4.49 -5.12 -15.94
N ALA A 156 -3.33 -5.37 -16.54
CA ALA A 156 -2.30 -6.20 -15.93
C ALA A 156 -1.70 -5.56 -14.67
N ALA A 157 -1.45 -4.24 -14.69
CA ALA A 157 -0.97 -3.52 -13.51
C ALA A 157 -1.95 -3.59 -12.33
N THR A 158 -3.27 -3.54 -12.56
CA THR A 158 -4.28 -3.70 -11.51
C THR A 158 -4.33 -5.12 -10.92
N GLY A 159 -4.12 -6.15 -11.74
CA GLY A 159 -4.06 -7.53 -11.24
C GLY A 159 -2.81 -7.78 -10.39
N LEU A 160 -1.65 -7.25 -10.83
CA LEU A 160 -0.38 -7.36 -10.10
C LEU A 160 -0.41 -6.58 -8.78
N SER A 161 -1.02 -5.39 -8.74
CA SER A 161 -1.16 -4.65 -7.49
C SER A 161 -2.08 -5.35 -6.49
N TYR A 162 -3.14 -6.03 -6.94
CA TYR A 162 -3.98 -6.86 -6.07
C TYR A 162 -3.19 -8.01 -5.44
N LEU A 163 -2.42 -8.76 -6.24
CA LEU A 163 -1.61 -9.85 -5.70
C LEU A 163 -0.53 -9.33 -4.74
N SER A 164 0.07 -8.18 -5.06
CA SER A 164 1.03 -7.52 -4.19
C SER A 164 0.40 -7.02 -2.88
N PHE A 165 -0.87 -6.63 -2.90
CA PHE A 165 -1.57 -6.19 -1.70
C PHE A 165 -1.80 -7.36 -0.75
N LEU A 166 -2.17 -8.54 -1.27
CA LEU A 166 -2.34 -9.75 -0.46
C LEU A 166 -1.04 -10.19 0.21
N THR A 167 0.07 -10.19 -0.53
CA THR A 167 1.39 -10.56 0.04
C THR A 167 1.88 -9.53 1.05
N SER A 168 1.60 -8.25 0.82
CA SER A 168 1.95 -7.16 1.75
C SER A 168 1.14 -7.21 3.03
N ILE A 169 -0.18 -7.41 2.97
CA ILE A 169 -1.00 -7.61 4.18
C ILE A 169 -0.57 -8.85 4.94
N GLY A 170 -0.21 -9.94 4.24
CA GLY A 170 0.32 -11.14 4.89
C GLY A 170 1.54 -10.83 5.76
N ALA A 171 2.54 -10.16 5.20
CA ALA A 171 3.77 -9.79 5.91
C ALA A 171 3.55 -8.76 7.03
N VAL A 172 2.82 -7.68 6.72
CA VAL A 172 2.54 -6.60 7.67
C VAL A 172 1.65 -7.08 8.80
N GLY A 173 0.64 -7.90 8.49
CA GLY A 173 -0.26 -8.50 9.48
C GLY A 173 0.50 -9.40 10.46
N THR A 174 1.43 -10.23 9.97
CA THR A 174 2.25 -11.07 10.86
C THR A 174 3.14 -10.23 11.78
N LEU A 175 3.71 -9.14 11.30
CA LEU A 175 4.58 -8.27 12.11
C LEU A 175 3.77 -7.47 13.14
N LEU A 176 2.63 -6.91 12.76
CA LEU A 176 1.82 -6.03 13.63
C LEU A 176 0.96 -6.76 14.66
N LEU A 177 0.59 -8.01 14.39
CA LEU A 177 -0.19 -8.84 15.32
C LEU A 177 0.70 -9.54 16.37
N VAL A 178 1.99 -9.70 16.06
CA VAL A 178 2.96 -10.30 16.99
C VAL A 178 3.68 -9.22 17.83
N SER A 179 3.74 -7.97 17.35
CA SER A 179 4.21 -6.80 18.10
C SER A 179 3.17 -6.21 19.05
#